data_AF-A0A2Z5PEV4-F1
#
_entry.id   AF-A0A2Z5PEV4-F1
#
_cell.length_a   1.000
_cell.length_b   1.000
_cell.length_c   1.000
_cell.angle_alpha   90.00
_cell.angle_beta   90.00
_cell.angle_gamma   90.00
#
_symmetry.space_group_name_H-M   'P 1'
#
loop_
_entity.id
_entity.type
_entity.pdbx_description
1 polymer ?
#
loop_
_entity_poly.entity_id
_entity_poly.type
_entity_poly.pdbx_seq_one_letter_code
_entity_poly.pdbx_strand_id
1 'polypeptide(L)' 'MAEKEFKKDVEIFHFNKETGQYKALEVNKKENEDTYFVKIAKGVKTDTSSSNENIVIALNRQELAYLKEELNRLYNK' A
#
# COMPACT_ATOMS: atom_id res chain seq x y z
N MET A 1 2.44 23.64 -9.26
CA MET A 1 3.31 22.56 -8.75
C MET A 1 2.81 21.28 -9.39
N ALA A 2 3.61 20.62 -10.22
CA ALA A 2 3.18 19.38 -10.86
C ALA A 2 3.09 18.28 -9.78
N GLU A 3 1.93 17.65 -9.65
CA GLU A 3 1.77 16.43 -8.84
C GLU A 3 2.73 15.39 -9.41
N LYS A 4 3.80 15.07 -8.68
CA LYS A 4 4.71 13.99 -9.06
C LYS A 4 3.90 12.70 -9.01
N GLU A 5 3.60 12.14 -10.18
CA GLU A 5 2.92 10.87 -10.31
C GLU A 5 3.78 9.78 -9.67
N PHE A 6 3.23 9.12 -8.67
CA PHE A 6 3.83 7.91 -8.11
C PHE A 6 3.54 6.77 -9.08
N LYS A 7 4.58 6.06 -9.51
CA LYS A 7 4.37 4.84 -10.27
C LYS A 7 3.88 3.74 -9.32
N LYS A 8 2.65 3.28 -9.53
CA LYS A 8 2.07 2.13 -8.85
C LYS A 8 2.73 0.85 -9.36
N ASP A 9 3.57 0.23 -8.52
CA ASP A 9 4.26 -1.01 -8.90
C ASP A 9 3.41 -2.23 -8.52
N VAL A 10 2.72 -2.19 -7.38
CA VAL A 10 1.85 -3.28 -6.91
C VAL A 10 0.60 -2.70 -6.26
N GLU A 11 -0.56 -3.29 -6.56
CA GLU A 11 -1.82 -3.00 -5.89
C GLU A 11 -2.54 -4.31 -5.54
N ILE A 12 -2.91 -4.45 -4.27
CA ILE A 12 -3.79 -5.52 -3.78
C ILE A 12 -5.03 -4.84 -3.22
N PHE A 13 -6.19 -5.17 -3.77
CA PHE A 13 -7.46 -4.56 -3.38
C PHE A 13 -8.48 -5.64 -3.00
N HIS A 14 -9.04 -5.52 -1.80
CA HIS A 14 -10.10 -6.38 -1.29
C HIS A 14 -11.34 -5.55 -0.96
N PHE A 15 -12.49 -6.00 -1.45
CA PHE A 15 -13.79 -5.36 -1.22
C PHE A 15 -14.83 -6.37 -0.77
N ASN A 16 -15.51 -6.07 0.33
CA ASN A 16 -16.67 -6.82 0.80
C ASN A 16 -17.95 -6.15 0.29
N LYS A 17 -18.67 -6.84 -0.60
CA LYS A 17 -19.93 -6.35 -1.18
C LYS A 17 -21.08 -6.26 -0.19
N GLU A 18 -21.08 -7.10 0.85
CA GLU A 18 -22.14 -7.16 1.86
C GLU A 18 -22.06 -5.98 2.82
N THR A 19 -20.84 -5.60 3.22
CA THR A 19 -20.61 -4.53 4.20
C THR A 19 -20.15 -3.20 3.58
N GLY A 20 -19.85 -3.18 2.29
CA GLY A 20 -19.28 -2.02 1.60
C GLY A 20 -17.85 -1.67 2.03
N GLN A 21 -17.21 -2.51 2.84
CA GLN A 21 -15.85 -2.28 3.35
C GLN A 21 -14.80 -2.60 2.30
N TYR A 22 -13.71 -1.83 2.29
CA TYR A 22 -12.53 -2.13 1.49
C TYR A 22 -11.24 -2.10 2.31
N LYS A 23 -10.25 -2.83 1.82
CA LYS A 23 -8.85 -2.75 2.23
C LYS A 23 -7.99 -2.74 0.98
N ALA A 24 -7.00 -1.85 0.93
CA ALA A 24 -6.06 -1.78 -0.17
C ALA A 24 -4.63 -1.73 0.37
N LEU A 25 -3.72 -2.43 -0.31
CA LEU A 25 -2.27 -2.31 -0.14
C LEU A 25 -1.70 -1.83 -1.47
N GLU A 26 -1.04 -0.68 -1.47
CA GLU A 26 -0.37 -0.13 -2.63
C GLU A 26 1.13 -0.04 -2.33
N VAL A 27 1.97 -0.49 -3.24
CA VAL A 27 3.43 -0.26 -3.20
C VAL A 27 3.78 0.64 -4.38
N ASN A 28 4.33 1.80 -4.06
CA ASN A 28 4.70 2.81 -5.04
C ASN A 28 6.19 3.10 -4.95
N LYS A 29 6.86 3.26 -6.09
CA LYS A 29 8.19 3.85 -6.14
C LYS A 29 8.09 5.29 -6.57
N LYS A 30 8.79 6.19 -5.87
CA LYS A 30 8.93 7.57 -6.32
C LYS A 30 9.98 7.63 -7.42
N GLU A 31 9.64 8.25 -8.55
CA GLU A 31 10.56 8.36 -9.68
C GLU A 31 11.88 9.01 -9.25
N ASN A 32 12.99 8.38 -9.64
CA ASN A 32 14.37 8.80 -9.35
C ASN A 32 14.80 8.73 -7.87
N GLU A 33 14.02 8.07 -7.01
CA GLU A 33 14.38 7.83 -5.60
C GLU A 33 14.42 6.33 -5.29
N ASP A 34 15.31 5.92 -4.39
CA ASP A 34 15.39 4.54 -3.87
C ASP A 34 14.46 4.32 -2.66
N THR A 35 13.39 5.11 -2.61
CA THR A 35 12.36 5.07 -1.57
C THR A 35 11.08 4.49 -2.16
N TYR A 36 10.55 3.48 -1.45
CA TYR A 36 9.28 2.84 -1.72
C TYR A 36 8.26 3.26 -0.68
N PHE A 37 7.02 3.45 -1.10
CA PHE A 37 5.91 3.80 -0.24
C PHE A 37 4.93 2.65 -0.20
N VAL A 38 4.82 2.02 0.96
CA VAL A 38 3.81 1.01 1.24
C VAL A 38 2.63 1.71 1.89
N LYS A 39 1.51 1.77 1.19
CA LYS A 39 0.28 2.41 1.65
C LYS A 39 -0.77 1.35 1.94
N ILE A 40 -1.30 1.37 3.16
CA ILE A 40 -2.42 0.54 3.58
C ILE A 40 -3.61 1.46 3.78
N ALA A 41 -4.67 1.23 3.01
CA ALA A 41 -5.92 1.97 3.12
C ALA A 41 -7.04 1.03 3.57
N LYS A 42 -7.94 1.52 4.42
CA LYS A 42 -9.22 0.85 4.71
C LYS A 42 -10.33 1.89 4.85
N GLY A 43 -11.55 1.47 4.51
CA GLY A 43 -12.72 2.34 4.66
C GLY A 43 -14.02 1.63 4.27
N VAL A 44 -15.09 2.41 4.20
CA VAL A 44 -16.43 1.97 3.75
C VAL A 44 -16.79 2.82 2.54
N LYS A 45 -16.97 2.18 1.37
CA LYS A 45 -17.16 2.89 0.09
C LYS A 45 -18.50 3.63 0.01
N THR A 46 -19.50 3.18 0.76
CA THR A 46 -20.88 3.70 0.73
C THR A 46 -21.09 4.91 1.63
N ASP A 47 -20.10 5.27 2.45
CA ASP A 47 -20.25 6.32 3.44
C ASP A 47 -19.21 7.42 3.15
N THR A 48 -19.69 8.54 2.62
CA THR A 48 -18.88 9.72 2.29
C THR A 48 -18.36 10.45 3.53
N SER A 49 -18.83 10.07 4.73
CA SER A 49 -18.48 10.67 6.01
C SER A 49 -17.50 9.84 6.83
N SER A 50 -17.24 8.57 6.47
CA SER A 50 -16.29 7.74 7.22
C SER A 50 -14.86 8.14 6.88
N SER A 51 -14.07 8.36 7.92
CA SER A 51 -12.64 8.60 7.81
C SER A 51 -11.96 7.41 7.12
N ASN A 52 -11.52 7.60 5.88
CA ASN A 52 -10.60 6.67 5.24
C ASN A 52 -9.31 6.64 6.07
N GLU A 53 -9.07 5.53 6.75
CA GLU A 53 -7.83 5.33 7.50
C GLU A 53 -6.75 4.91 6.51
N ASN A 54 -5.71 5.74 6.42
CA ASN A 54 -4.56 5.49 5.58
C ASN A 54 -3.30 5.46 6.44
N ILE A 55 -2.53 4.39 6.31
CA ILE A 55 -1.18 4.29 6.87
C ILE A 55 -0.22 4.29 5.70
N VAL A 56 0.76 5.18 5.72
CA VAL A 56 1.81 5.25 4.70
C VAL A 56 3.15 5.02 5.37
N ILE A 57 3.89 4.03 4.88
CA ILE A 57 5.21 3.66 5.38
C ILE A 57 6.19 3.88 4.24
N ALA A 58 7.17 4.76 4.45
CA ALA A 58 8.30 4.89 3.55
C ALA A 58 9.36 3.86 3.94
N LEU A 59 9.80 3.07 2.97
CA LEU A 59 10.86 2.08 3.11
C LEU A 59 11.98 2.43 2.13
N ASN A 60 13.21 2.45 2.63
CA ASN A 60 14.37 2.45 1.74
C ASN A 60 14.58 1.06 1.12
N ARG A 61 15.50 0.98 0.16
CA ARG A 61 15.82 -0.28 -0.55
C ARG A 61 16.24 -1.43 0.38
N GLN A 62 16.99 -1.17 1.44
CA GLN A 62 17.45 -2.21 2.37
C GLN A 62 16.30 -2.73 3.23
N GLU A 63 15.45 -1.85 3.74
CA GLU A 63 14.26 -2.21 4.54
C GLU A 63 13.27 -3.04 3.71
N LEU A 64 13.04 -2.66 2.45
CA LEU A 64 12.20 -3.44 1.55
C LEU A 64 12.79 -4.82 1.24
N ALA A 65 14.10 -4.91 1.03
CA ALA A 65 14.77 -6.18 0.81
C ALA A 65 14.64 -7.09 2.04
N TYR A 66 14.84 -6.55 3.24
CA TYR A 66 14.66 -7.28 4.50
C TYR A 66 13.22 -7.78 4.67
N LEU A 67 12.22 -6.92 4.42
CA LEU A 67 10.81 -7.31 4.48
C LEU A 67 10.49 -8.45 3.52
N LYS A 68 11.02 -8.40 2.28
CA LYS A 68 10.83 -9.46 1.28
C LYS A 68 11.40 -10.80 1.77
N GLU A 69 12.61 -10.80 2.30
CA GLU A 69 13.26 -12.01 2.81
C GLU A 69 12.49 -12.60 4.00
N GLU A 70 12.02 -11.76 4.92
CA GLU A 70 11.19 -12.20 6.04
C GLU A 70 9.85 -12.80 5.59
N LEU A 71 9.18 -12.19 4.61
CA LEU A 71 7.96 -12.74 4.04
C LEU A 71 8.19 -14.09 3.34
N ASN A 72 9.28 -14.22 2.56
CA ASN A 72 9.65 -15.49 1.95
C ASN A 72 9.87 -16.58 3.00
N ARG A 73 10.59 -16.27 4.08
CA ARG A 73 10.83 -17.20 5.19
C ARG A 73 9.53 -17.67 5.86
N LEU A 74 8.55 -16.79 6.00
CA LEU A 74 7.28 -17.10 6.65
C LEU A 74 6.35 -17.96 5.77
N TYR A 75 6.33 -17.72 4.46
CA TYR A 75 5.27 -18.26 3.59
C TYR A 75 5.75 -19.26 2.53
N ASN A 76 7.05 -19.33 2.21
CA ASN A 76 7.61 -20.22 1.20
C ASN A 76 8.53 -21.29 1.83
N LYS A 77 8.00 -22.10 2.76
CA LYS A 77 8.73 -23.25 3.33
C LYS A 77 9.10 -24.28 2.27
#